data_AF-A0A1F2WB04-F1
#
_entry.id   AF-A0A1F2WB04-F1
#
_cell.length_a   1.000
_cell.length_b   1.000
_cell.length_c   1.000
_cell.angle_alpha   90.00
_cell.angle_beta   90.00
_cell.angle_gamma   90.00
#
_symmetry.space_group_name_H-M   'P 1'
#
loop_
_entity.id
_entity.type
_entity.pdbx_description
1 polymer ?
#
loop_
_entity_poly.entity_id
_entity_poly.type
_entity_poly.pdbx_seq_one_letter_code
_entity_poly.pdbx_strand_id
1 'polypeptide(L)' 'MAQPNNEEKEDTEILDFDQPNFKFNPNEYHEWRQQGPYLVCRNCELIHAIYVGMDKLLVGLDSEGRPLFKKR' A
#
# COMPACT_ATOMS: atom_id res chain seq x y z
N MET A 1 -24.12 -38.45 -29.63
CA MET A 1 -22.94 -37.68 -30.10
C MET A 1 -22.72 -36.58 -29.07
N ALA A 2 -21.73 -36.72 -28.20
CA ALA A 2 -21.40 -35.71 -27.20
C ALA A 2 -20.55 -34.62 -27.86
N GLN A 3 -20.99 -33.36 -27.79
CA GLN A 3 -20.21 -32.22 -28.23
C GLN A 3 -19.08 -31.97 -27.21
N PRO A 4 -17.84 -31.65 -27.65
CA PRO A 4 -16.78 -31.30 -26.72
C PRO A 4 -17.08 -29.93 -26.10
N ASN A 5 -17.03 -29.90 -24.78
CA ASN A 5 -17.13 -28.70 -23.97
C ASN A 5 -15.97 -27.77 -24.36
N ASN A 6 -16.25 -26.66 -25.03
CA ASN A 6 -15.23 -25.68 -25.40
C ASN A 6 -14.96 -24.84 -24.15
N GLU A 7 -13.99 -25.28 -23.35
CA GLU A 7 -13.54 -24.62 -22.13
C GLU A 7 -13.16 -23.16 -22.46
N GLU A 8 -13.88 -22.22 -21.86
CA GLU A 8 -13.52 -20.81 -21.81
C GLU A 8 -12.13 -20.73 -21.18
N LYS A 9 -11.12 -20.40 -21.98
CA LYS A 9 -9.77 -20.13 -21.49
C LYS A 9 -9.84 -18.92 -20.57
N GLU A 10 -9.79 -19.15 -19.27
CA GLU A 10 -9.64 -18.09 -18.27
C GLU A 10 -8.41 -17.25 -18.63
N ASP A 11 -8.59 -15.92 -18.79
CA ASP A 11 -7.53 -14.92 -18.94
C ASP A 11 -6.64 -14.93 -17.70
N THR A 12 -5.75 -15.91 -17.65
CA THR A 12 -4.77 -16.09 -16.58
C THR A 12 -3.41 -15.70 -17.12
N GLU A 13 -2.76 -14.76 -16.45
CA GLU A 13 -1.39 -14.36 -16.74
C GLU A 13 -0.45 -14.78 -15.60
N ILE A 14 0.75 -15.21 -15.96
CA ILE A 14 1.84 -15.49 -15.01
C ILE A 14 2.72 -14.25 -14.99
N LEU A 15 2.83 -13.60 -13.83
CA LEU A 15 3.70 -12.44 -13.64
C LEU A 15 5.13 -12.89 -13.35
N ASP A 16 6.09 -12.23 -13.99
CA ASP A 16 7.52 -12.35 -13.67
C ASP A 16 7.86 -11.34 -12.56
N PHE A 17 8.15 -11.85 -11.37
CA PHE A 17 8.48 -11.04 -10.19
C PHE A 17 9.90 -10.44 -10.25
N ASP A 18 10.77 -10.97 -11.11
CA ASP A 18 12.11 -10.44 -11.34
C ASP A 18 12.11 -9.33 -12.42
N GLN A 19 11.05 -9.26 -13.24
CA GLN A 19 10.81 -8.21 -14.24
C GLN A 19 9.44 -7.55 -14.05
N PRO A 20 9.26 -6.75 -12.98
CA PRO A 20 7.98 -6.12 -12.70
C PRO A 20 7.61 -5.13 -13.80
N ASN A 21 6.43 -5.33 -14.39
CA ASN A 21 5.81 -4.43 -15.36
C ASN A 21 5.38 -3.08 -14.73
N PHE A 22 5.23 -3.05 -13.40
CA PHE A 22 4.89 -1.88 -12.62
C PHE A 22 5.96 -1.56 -11.59
N LYS A 23 6.49 -0.34 -11.62
CA LYS A 23 7.39 0.17 -10.57
C LYS A 23 6.64 1.17 -9.71
N PHE A 24 6.40 0.80 -8.45
CA PHE A 24 5.83 1.73 -7.48
C PHE A 24 6.84 2.84 -7.14
N ASN A 25 6.51 4.07 -7.51
CA ASN A 25 7.23 5.27 -7.06
C ASN A 25 6.32 6.01 -6.07
N PRO A 26 6.65 6.04 -4.78
CA PRO A 26 5.87 6.80 -3.81
C PRO A 26 5.88 8.29 -4.16
N ASN A 27 4.74 8.95 -3.94
CA ASN A 27 4.63 10.40 -4.11
C ASN A 27 5.60 11.12 -3.15
N GLU A 28 6.11 12.28 -3.56
CA GLU A 28 6.98 13.12 -2.72
C GLU A 28 6.24 13.60 -1.44
N TYR A 29 4.92 13.78 -1.54
CA TYR A 29 4.07 14.19 -0.44
C TYR A 29 3.17 13.05 0.04
N HIS A 30 3.12 12.84 1.35
CA HIS A 30 2.33 11.79 1.98
C HIS A 30 1.25 12.35 2.90
N GLU A 31 0.02 11.85 2.74
CA GLU A 31 -1.05 12.09 3.70
C GLU A 31 -1.13 10.94 4.70
N TRP A 32 -0.44 11.10 5.83
CA TRP A 32 -0.35 10.08 6.88
C TRP A 32 -1.56 10.09 7.83
N ARG A 33 -2.18 8.91 8.02
CA ARG A 33 -3.25 8.69 8.99
C ARG A 33 -2.88 7.54 9.92
N GLN A 34 -2.99 7.74 11.23
CA GLN A 34 -2.72 6.67 12.18
C GLN A 34 -3.92 5.71 12.27
N GLN A 35 -3.66 4.41 12.14
CA GLN A 35 -4.61 3.31 12.28
C GLN A 35 -4.01 2.24 13.20
N GLY A 36 -4.36 2.30 14.48
CA GLY A 36 -3.74 1.46 15.50
C GLY A 36 -2.23 1.73 15.59
N PRO A 37 -1.37 0.69 15.54
CA PRO A 37 0.08 0.87 15.60
C PRO A 37 0.73 1.22 14.26
N TYR A 38 -0.05 1.50 13.21
CA TYR A 38 0.45 1.82 11.88
C TYR A 38 0.13 3.25 11.48
N LEU A 39 1.04 3.86 10.72
CA LEU A 39 0.78 5.04 9.90
C LEU A 39 0.51 4.60 8.47
N VAL A 40 -0.66 4.94 7.94
CA VAL A 40 -1.09 4.57 6.59
C VAL A 40 -1.11 5.82 5.71
N CYS A 41 -0.43 5.76 4.55
CA CYS A 41 -0.50 6.82 3.55
C CYS A 41 -1.78 6.67 2.73
N ARG A 42 -2.52 7.77 2.55
CA ARG A 42 -3.75 7.81 1.74
C ARG A 42 -3.59 8.54 0.40
N ASN A 43 -2.42 9.13 0.15
CA ASN A 43 -2.16 9.92 -1.05
C ASN A 43 -1.49 9.15 -2.19
N CYS A 44 -0.76 8.07 -1.89
CA CYS A 44 -0.05 7.31 -2.91
C CYS A 44 -0.99 6.32 -3.64
N GLU A 45 -0.63 5.99 -4.88
CA GLU A 45 -1.36 5.04 -5.73
C GLU A 45 -1.51 3.66 -5.05
N LEU A 46 -0.42 3.16 -4.46
CA LEU A 46 -0.48 2.00 -3.59
C LEU A 46 -0.64 2.43 -2.14
N ILE A 47 -1.57 1.78 -1.43
CA ILE A 47 -1.69 1.93 0.01
C ILE A 47 -0.45 1.31 0.65
N HIS A 48 0.30 2.12 1.38
CA HIS A 48 1.45 1.66 2.15
C HIS A 48 1.38 2.15 3.59
N ALA A 49 1.97 1.35 4.48
CA ALA A 49 1.92 1.58 5.90
C ALA A 49 3.28 1.39 6.55
N ILE A 50 3.52 2.12 7.64
CA ILE A 50 4.72 2.03 8.47
C ILE A 50 4.28 1.65 9.88
N TYR A 51 4.88 0.61 10.46
CA TYR A 51 4.66 0.28 11.87
C TYR A 51 5.38 1.30 12.76
N VAL A 52 4.62 1.95 13.64
CA VAL A 52 5.13 3.03 14.51
C VAL A 52 5.13 2.63 15.98
N GLY A 53 4.41 1.57 16.36
CA GLY A 53 4.32 1.06 17.72
C GLY A 53 2.96 1.33 18.36
N MET A 54 2.64 0.56 19.41
CA MET A 54 1.36 0.65 20.14
C MET A 54 1.33 1.80 21.16
N ASP A 55 2.49 2.32 21.53
CA ASP A 55 2.70 3.32 22.57
C ASP A 55 2.92 4.74 22.02
N LYS A 56 2.75 4.94 20.71
CA LYS A 56 2.91 6.23 20.05
C LYS A 56 1.56 6.75 19.55
N LEU A 57 1.32 8.03 19.77
CA LEU A 57 0.18 8.76 19.22
C LEU A 57 0.68 9.87 18.28
N LEU A 58 0.22 9.82 17.04
CA LEU A 58 0.42 10.86 16.03
C LEU A 58 -0.27 12.14 16.51
N VAL A 59 0.48 13.24 16.57
CA VAL A 59 -0.02 14.55 17.00
C VAL A 59 -0.07 15.58 15.87
N GLY A 60 0.58 15.29 14.75
CA GLY A 60 0.61 16.19 13.60
C GLY A 60 1.74 15.85 12.66
N LEU A 61 2.01 16.76 11.73
CA LEU A 61 3.15 16.75 10.83
C LEU A 61 4.01 17.99 11.11
N ASP A 62 5.32 17.91 10.91
CA ASP A 62 6.21 19.08 10.95
C ASP A 62 6.14 19.90 9.64
N SER A 63 6.95 20.96 9.55
CA SER A 63 7.02 21.83 8.37
C SER A 63 7.51 21.14 7.10
N GLU A 64 8.14 19.97 7.24
CA GLU A 64 8.64 19.14 6.14
C GLU A 64 7.68 17.97 5.84
N GLY A 65 6.52 17.91 6.49
CA GLY A 65 5.52 16.86 6.31
C GLY A 65 5.85 15.56 7.04
N ARG A 66 6.82 15.55 7.96
CA ARG A 66 7.21 14.34 8.70
C ARG A 66 6.29 14.11 9.90
N PRO A 67 5.91 12.86 10.19
CA PRO A 67 5.02 12.56 11.31
C PRO A 67 5.63 12.83 12.68
N LEU A 68 4.90 13.56 13.52
CA LEU A 68 5.27 13.84 14.91
C LEU A 68 4.49 12.94 15.87
N PHE A 69 5.19 12.34 16.83
CA PHE A 69 4.61 11.43 17.81
C PHE A 69 4.82 11.90 19.24
N LYS A 70 3.86 11.61 20.10
CA LYS A 70 4.03 11.59 21.56
C LYS A 70 3.87 10.18 22.10
N LYS A 71 4.46 9.93 23.27
CA LYS A 71 4.16 8.72 24.02
C LYS A 71 2.72 8.76 24.50
N ARG A 72 2.04 7.62 24.43
CA ARG A 72 0.67 7.45 24.88
C ARG A 72 0.58 7.34 26.41
#